data_AF-A0A6C0D222-F1
#
_entry.id   AF-A0A6C0D222-F1
#
_cell.length_a   1.000
_cell.length_b   1.000
_cell.length_c   1.000
_cell.angle_alpha   90.00
_cell.angle_beta   90.00
_cell.angle_gamma   90.00
#
_symmetry.space_group_name_H-M   'P 1'
#
loop_
_entity.id
_entity.type
_entity.pdbx_description
1 polymer ?
#
loop_
_entity_poly.entity_id
_entity_poly.type
_entity_poly.pdbx_seq_one_letter_code
_entity_poly.pdbx_strand_id
1 'polypeptide(L)'
;MPRPIKWWNLDIGKEYIIQRNDEPYKYKYKMIFLSLEQPRHHDFGESDSLWFIDKKFYIEFNRDDTFYDVEEIREKAQKAKQQMEYRALNKILKQIVNEEFQWL
;
A
#
# COMPACT_ATOMS: atom_id res chain seq x y z
N MET A 1 9.65 -2.03 1.31
CA MET A 1 8.23 -1.77 1.60
C MET A 1 7.70 -0.69 0.65
N PRO A 2 6.41 -0.70 0.27
CA PRO A 2 5.77 0.41 -0.45
C PRO A 2 5.98 1.71 0.31
N ARG A 3 6.10 2.83 -0.42
CA ARG A 3 6.33 4.13 0.22
C ARG A 3 5.00 4.62 0.82
N PRO A 4 5.01 5.17 2.04
CA PRO A 4 3.82 5.78 2.58
C PRO A 4 3.47 7.04 1.78
N ILE A 5 2.18 7.26 1.61
CA ILE A 5 1.61 8.39 0.88
C ILE A 5 1.08 9.38 1.91
N LYS A 6 1.19 10.67 1.58
CA LYS A 6 0.67 11.75 2.40
C LYS A 6 -0.83 11.88 2.20
N TRP A 7 -1.56 12.22 3.26
CA TRP A 7 -3.03 12.30 3.22
C TRP A 7 -3.55 13.28 2.15
N TRP A 8 -2.82 14.35 1.83
CA TRP A 8 -3.21 15.32 0.81
C TRP A 8 -3.04 14.81 -0.63
N ASN A 9 -2.45 13.62 -0.82
CA ASN A 9 -2.35 12.94 -2.11
C ASN A 9 -3.36 11.79 -2.24
N LEU A 10 -4.39 11.75 -1.37
CA LEU A 10 -5.45 10.75 -1.47
C LEU A 10 -6.50 11.18 -2.49
N ASP A 11 -6.71 10.33 -3.48
CA ASP A 11 -7.79 10.44 -4.47
C ASP A 11 -9.10 9.82 -3.95
N ILE A 12 -10.20 10.57 -4.06
CA ILE A 12 -11.54 10.12 -3.72
C ILE A 12 -11.92 8.90 -4.60
N GLY A 13 -12.52 7.89 -3.99
CA GLY A 13 -12.94 6.66 -4.66
C GLY A 13 -11.83 5.61 -4.83
N LYS A 14 -10.58 5.93 -4.47
CA LYS A 14 -9.45 4.99 -4.58
C LYS A 14 -9.26 4.17 -3.30
N GLU A 15 -8.79 2.92 -3.46
CA GLU A 15 -8.53 1.98 -2.37
C GLU A 15 -7.12 2.17 -1.81
N TYR A 16 -6.99 2.19 -0.48
CA TYR A 16 -5.73 2.36 0.24
C TYR A 16 -5.57 1.29 1.31
N ILE A 17 -4.31 0.96 1.61
CA ILE A 17 -3.97 0.30 2.88
C ILE A 17 -3.65 1.40 3.89
N ILE A 18 -4.30 1.37 5.04
CA ILE A 18 -4.21 2.39 6.09
C ILE A 18 -3.73 1.72 7.36
N GLN A 19 -2.76 2.31 8.04
CA GLN A 19 -2.25 1.83 9.31
C GLN A 19 -2.39 2.93 10.36
N ARG A 20 -3.14 2.64 11.42
CA ARG A 20 -3.31 3.54 12.55
C ARG A 20 -2.01 3.69 13.33
N ASN A 21 -1.66 4.93 13.64
CA ASN A 21 -0.42 5.26 14.34
C ASN A 21 -0.60 5.42 15.85
N ASP A 22 -1.83 5.60 16.31
CA ASP A 22 -2.24 5.74 17.72
C ASP A 22 -2.50 4.39 18.43
N GLU A 23 -2.69 3.30 17.68
CA GLU A 23 -2.97 1.98 18.25
C GLU A 23 -1.68 1.18 18.58
N PRO A 24 -1.62 0.50 19.75
CA PRO A 24 -0.44 -0.30 20.15
C PRO A 24 -0.19 -1.49 19.20
N TYR A 25 -1.23 -1.94 18.52
CA TYR A 25 -1.18 -2.93 17.47
C TYR A 25 -1.38 -2.22 16.14
N LYS A 26 -0.38 -2.31 15.26
CA LYS A 26 -0.37 -1.66 13.94
C LYS A 26 -1.29 -2.37 12.94
N TYR A 27 -2.59 -2.43 13.24
CA TYR A 27 -3.58 -3.00 12.36
C TYR A 27 -3.59 -2.25 11.02
N LYS A 28 -3.76 -3.02 9.95
CA LYS A 28 -3.84 -2.51 8.59
C LYS A 28 -5.24 -2.71 8.06
N TYR A 29 -5.85 -1.61 7.64
CA TYR A 29 -7.16 -1.55 7.02
C TYR A 29 -7.00 -1.41 5.52
N LYS A 30 -7.91 -1.98 4.74
CA LYS A 30 -7.95 -1.80 3.30
C LYS A 30 -9.30 -1.20 2.95
N MET A 31 -9.33 0.09 2.61
CA MET A 31 -10.57 0.86 2.52
C MET A 31 -10.52 1.89 1.40
N ILE A 32 -11.70 2.35 0.96
CA ILE A 32 -11.85 3.36 -0.10
C ILE A 32 -11.93 4.75 0.52
N PHE A 33 -11.14 5.69 0.04
CA PHE A 33 -11.20 7.08 0.49
C PHE A 33 -12.46 7.78 -0.03
N LEU A 34 -13.20 8.43 0.85
CA LEU A 34 -14.45 9.12 0.48
C LEU A 34 -14.30 10.62 0.41
N SER A 35 -13.85 11.23 1.49
CA SER A 35 -13.76 12.69 1.58
C SER A 35 -12.92 13.13 2.76
N LEU A 36 -12.41 14.36 2.63
CA LEU A 36 -12.00 15.18 3.75
C LEU A 36 -13.23 15.98 4.20
N GLU A 37 -13.71 15.77 5.44
CA GLU A 37 -14.66 16.71 6.03
C GLU A 37 -13.89 17.72 6.90
N GLN A 38 -14.12 19.00 6.64
CA GLN A 38 -13.75 20.05 7.59
C GLN A 38 -14.76 20.03 8.75
N PRO A 39 -14.33 20.24 10.00
CA PRO A 39 -15.23 20.20 11.15
C PRO A 39 -16.36 21.23 11.00
N ARG A 40 -17.62 20.78 10.98
CA ARG A 40 -18.80 21.65 10.84
C ARG A 40 -19.18 22.42 12.11
N HIS A 41 -18.46 22.26 13.22
CA HIS A 41 -18.74 22.98 14.47
C HIS A 41 -17.47 23.41 15.19
N HIS A 42 -17.48 24.68 15.59
CA HIS A 42 -16.34 25.50 15.99
C HIS A 42 -15.95 25.38 17.46
N ASP A 43 -16.26 24.28 18.16
CA ASP A 43 -16.14 24.23 19.63
C ASP A 43 -15.32 23.06 20.21
N PHE A 44 -14.84 22.11 19.39
CA PHE A 44 -13.92 21.07 19.85
C PHE A 44 -12.87 20.80 18.77
N GLY A 45 -11.62 21.23 19.03
CA GLY A 45 -10.39 20.77 18.37
C GLY A 45 -10.41 20.63 16.85
N GLU A 46 -9.72 21.54 16.16
CA GLU A 46 -9.49 21.57 14.71
C GLU A 46 -8.75 20.34 14.17
N SER A 47 -9.39 19.17 14.13
CA SER A 47 -8.87 18.02 13.41
C SER A 47 -9.73 17.78 12.19
N ASP A 48 -9.17 18.06 11.01
CA ASP A 48 -9.79 17.62 9.76
C ASP A 48 -9.72 16.09 9.68
N SER A 49 -10.88 15.47 9.55
CA SER A 49 -11.05 14.02 9.60
C SER A 49 -11.10 13.41 8.21
N LEU A 50 -10.43 12.27 8.01
CA LEU A 50 -10.41 11.53 6.76
C LEU A 50 -11.39 10.35 6.83
N TRP A 51 -12.39 10.34 5.96
CA TRP A 51 -13.41 9.29 5.95
C TRP A 51 -13.13 8.21 4.90
N PHE A 52 -13.24 6.96 5.34
CA PHE A 52 -13.06 5.79 4.50
C PHE A 52 -14.21 4.81 4.65
N ILE A 53 -14.45 4.02 3.60
CA ILE A 53 -15.48 2.98 3.59
C ILE A 53 -14.93 1.60 3.18
N ASP A 54 -15.41 0.56 3.86
CA ASP A 54 -15.31 -0.83 3.39
C ASP A 54 -16.67 -1.52 3.47
N LYS A 55 -17.19 -1.96 2.32
CA LYS A 55 -18.51 -2.57 2.08
C LYS A 55 -19.70 -1.70 2.53
N LYS A 56 -19.81 -1.44 3.84
CA LYS A 56 -20.82 -0.59 4.51
C LYS A 56 -20.33 0.07 5.80
N PHE A 57 -19.07 -0.15 6.20
CA PHE A 57 -18.50 0.41 7.42
C PHE A 57 -17.74 1.69 7.09
N TYR A 58 -18.15 2.79 7.73
CA TYR A 58 -17.44 4.06 7.68
C TYR A 58 -16.47 4.12 8.85
N ILE A 59 -15.21 4.42 8.57
CA ILE A 59 -14.17 4.58 9.59
C ILE A 59 -13.46 5.90 9.33
N GLU A 60 -13.25 6.60 10.44
CA GLU A 60 -12.47 7.82 10.50
C GLU A 60 -10.99 7.50 10.73
N PHE A 61 -10.12 8.21 10.03
CA PHE A 61 -8.67 8.15 10.19
C PHE A 61 -8.07 9.54 10.34
N ASN A 62 -6.96 9.60 11.06
CA ASN A 62 -6.21 10.81 11.31
C ASN A 62 -5.24 11.13 10.16
N ARG A 63 -4.89 12.40 10.01
CA ARG A 63 -3.86 12.85 9.05
C ARG A 63 -2.49 12.23 9.28
N ASP A 64 -2.21 11.91 10.53
CA ASP A 64 -0.94 11.32 10.94
C ASP A 64 -0.90 9.81 10.70
N ASP A 65 -2.03 9.17 10.33
CA ASP A 65 -2.03 7.76 9.97
C ASP A 65 -1.22 7.49 8.70
N THR A 66 -0.79 6.24 8.55
CA THR A 66 0.06 5.86 7.43
C THR A 66 -0.76 5.25 6.30
N PHE A 67 -0.72 5.88 5.12
CA PHE A 67 -1.46 5.44 3.94
C PHE A 67 -0.53 4.80 2.90
N TYR A 68 -0.98 3.77 2.20
CA TYR A 68 -0.26 3.12 1.11
C TYR A 68 -1.19 2.86 -0.07
N ASP A 69 -0.71 3.10 -1.29
CA ASP A 69 -1.44 2.79 -2.52
C ASP A 69 -1.45 1.29 -2.78
N VAL A 70 -2.65 0.73 -2.91
CA VAL A 70 -2.85 -0.69 -3.19
C VAL A 70 -2.29 -1.08 -4.56
N GLU A 71 -2.42 -0.22 -5.57
CA GLU A 71 -1.94 -0.49 -6.92
C GLU A 71 -0.41 -0.49 -6.98
N GLU A 72 0.25 0.46 -6.31
CA GLU A 72 1.73 0.47 -6.20
C GLU A 72 2.23 -0.85 -5.56
N ILE A 73 1.53 -1.35 -4.54
CA ILE A 73 1.84 -2.61 -3.88
C ILE A 73 1.70 -3.79 -4.85
N ARG A 74 0.58 -3.84 -5.58
CA ARG A 74 0.32 -4.90 -6.57
C ARG A 74 1.37 -4.93 -7.66
N GLU A 75 1.70 -3.78 -8.24
CA GLU A 75 2.74 -3.68 -9.27
C GLU A 75 4.11 -4.12 -8.77
N LYS A 76 4.51 -3.68 -7.57
CA LYS A 76 5.79 -4.07 -6.97
C LYS A 76 5.85 -5.57 -6.71
N ALA A 77 4.76 -6.16 -6.25
CA ALA A 77 4.67 -7.61 -6.04
C ALA A 77 4.82 -8.38 -7.35
N GLN A 78 4.15 -7.93 -8.42
CA GLN A 78 4.28 -8.55 -9.74
C GLN A 78 5.69 -8.43 -10.31
N LYS A 79 6.31 -7.24 -10.24
CA LYS A 79 7.70 -7.03 -10.69
C LYS A 79 8.68 -7.90 -9.90
N ALA A 80 8.50 -8.01 -8.58
CA ALA A 80 9.33 -8.88 -7.75
C ALA A 80 9.20 -10.36 -8.17
N LYS A 81 7.98 -10.83 -8.41
CA LYS A 81 7.73 -12.19 -8.91
C LYS A 81 8.44 -12.45 -10.24
N GLN A 82 8.27 -11.55 -11.22
CA GLN A 82 8.94 -11.67 -12.53
C GLN A 82 10.47 -11.69 -12.40
N GLN A 83 11.04 -10.87 -11.51
CA GLN A 83 12.48 -10.88 -11.27
C GLN A 83 12.97 -12.19 -10.64
N MET A 84 12.18 -12.79 -9.75
CA MET A 84 12.49 -14.11 -9.18
C MET A 84 12.45 -15.21 -10.25
N GLU A 85 11.43 -15.21 -11.09
CA GLU A 85 11.29 -16.15 -12.21
C GLU A 85 12.46 -16.00 -13.19
N TYR A 86 12.82 -14.77 -13.55
CA TYR A 86 13.96 -14.49 -14.43
C TYR A 86 15.29 -14.98 -13.83
N ARG A 87 15.52 -14.77 -12.53
CA ARG A 87 16.71 -15.29 -11.84
C ARG A 87 16.76 -16.81 -11.83
N ALA A 88 15.61 -17.46 -11.61
CA ALA A 88 15.51 -18.91 -11.64
C ALA A 88 15.83 -19.46 -13.03
N LEU A 89 15.24 -18.86 -14.08
CA LEU A 89 15.50 -19.23 -15.47
C LEU A 89 16.98 -19.06 -15.82
N ASN A 90 17.59 -17.93 -15.48
CA ASN A 90 19.01 -17.69 -15.73
C ASN A 90 19.90 -18.71 -15.01
N LYS A 91 19.53 -19.17 -13.81
CA LYS A 91 20.28 -20.19 -13.09
C LYS A 91 20.21 -21.54 -13.83
N ILE A 92 19.01 -21.92 -14.27
CA ILE A 92 18.79 -23.16 -15.05
C ILE A 92 19.56 -23.11 -16.37
N LEU A 93 19.44 -22.01 -17.12
CA LEU A 93 20.13 -21.85 -18.40
C LEU A 93 21.65 -21.91 -18.25
N LYS A 94 22.21 -21.23 -17.25
CA LYS A 94 23.65 -21.31 -16.96
C LYS A 94 24.09 -22.73 -16.62
N GLN A 95 23.27 -23.46 -15.86
CA GLN A 95 23.56 -24.85 -15.53
C GLN A 95 23.59 -25.72 -16.80
N ILE A 96 22.56 -25.63 -17.66
CA ILE A 96 22.49 -26.39 -18.92
C ILE A 96 23.68 -26.05 -19.81
N VAL A 97 23.99 -24.77 -20.02
CA VAL A 97 25.13 -24.36 -20.87
C VAL A 97 26.45 -24.87 -20.32
N ASN A 98 26.66 -24.79 -19.00
CA ASN A 98 27.88 -25.31 -18.39
C ASN A 98 27.97 -26.84 -18.47
N GLU A 99 26.85 -27.55 -18.34
CA GLU A 99 26.78 -29.01 -18.47
C GLU A 99 27.05 -29.46 -19.92
N GLU A 100 26.45 -28.80 -20.90
CA GLU A 100 26.55 -29.17 -22.32
C GLU A 100 27.87 -28.75 -22.97
N PHE A 101 28.41 -27.59 -22.61
CA PHE A 101 29.57 -27.03 -23.29
C PHE A 101 30.85 -27.05 -22.46
N GLN A 102 30.81 -27.50 -21.20
CA GLN A 102 31.96 -27.59 -20.27
C GLN A 102 32.88 -26.35 -20.31
N TRP A 103 32.30 -25.15 -20.31
CA TRP A 103 33.10 -23.93 -20.19
C TRP A 103 33.68 -23.87 -18.76
N LEU A 104 34.89 -24.41 -18.60
CA LEU A 104 35.76 -24.25 -17.43
C LEU A 104 36.46 -22.89 -17.46
#